data_AF-A0A962GSI0-F1
#
_entry.id   AF-A0A962GSI0-F1
#
_cell.length_a   1.000
_cell.length_b   1.000
_cell.length_c   1.000
_cell.angle_alpha   90.00
_cell.angle_beta   90.00
_cell.angle_gamma   90.00
#
_symmetry.space_group_name_H-M   'P 1'
#
loop_
_entity.id
_entity.type
_entity.pdbx_description
1 polymer ?
#
loop_
_entity_poly.entity_id
_entity_poly.type
_entity_poly.pdbx_seq_one_letter_code
_entity_poly.pdbx_strand_id
1 'polypeptide(L)'
;MTTVGQDTLKTRKTLEVEGKQYDYYCLKSAAGQIGDISKLPFTLKVLLENLLRCEDGRSVTVEDIKAIHGWLENKRSEHEIAFRPARVLMQDFTGVPAVVDLAAMREAMVALGGNPQQINPLSPVDLVIDHSVMVDAFGTQNAFQQNVELEFERNGERYSFLRWGQDAFNNFRVVPPGTGI
;
A
#
# COMPACT_ATOMS: atom_id res chain seq x y z
N MET A 1 -6.18 2.52 -11.34
CA MET A 1 -6.06 1.06 -11.58
C MET A 1 -4.63 0.67 -11.26
N THR A 2 -4.42 -0.40 -10.50
CA THR A 2 -3.08 -0.95 -10.25
C THR A 2 -2.43 -1.29 -11.58
N THR A 3 -1.26 -0.71 -11.86
CA THR A 3 -0.52 -1.01 -13.09
C THR A 3 -0.11 -2.48 -13.07
N VAL A 4 -0.51 -3.21 -14.11
CA VAL A 4 -0.13 -4.60 -14.33
C VAL A 4 1.07 -4.62 -15.25
N GLY A 5 2.05 -5.45 -14.93
CA GLY A 5 3.27 -5.62 -15.70
C GLY A 5 3.08 -6.40 -17.00
N GLN A 6 4.21 -6.79 -17.57
CA GLN A 6 4.34 -7.76 -18.64
C GLN A 6 4.05 -9.18 -18.09
N ASP A 7 3.72 -10.12 -18.97
CA ASP A 7 3.49 -11.53 -18.61
C ASP A 7 4.43 -12.44 -19.40
N THR A 8 5.73 -12.23 -19.24
CA THR A 8 6.76 -12.96 -19.98
C THR A 8 6.67 -14.48 -19.76
N LEU A 9 6.29 -14.89 -18.55
CA LEU A 9 6.12 -16.30 -18.17
C LEU A 9 4.74 -16.89 -18.52
N LYS A 10 3.85 -16.12 -19.16
CA LYS A 10 2.51 -16.55 -19.60
C LYS A 10 1.68 -17.18 -18.48
N THR A 11 1.73 -16.54 -17.32
CA THR A 11 1.09 -16.98 -16.07
C THR A 11 -0.26 -16.32 -15.82
N ARG A 12 -0.60 -15.25 -16.56
CA ARG A 12 -1.92 -14.61 -16.47
C ARG A 12 -3.01 -15.59 -16.95
N LYS A 13 -4.06 -15.70 -16.14
CA LYS A 13 -5.26 -16.49 -16.41
C LYS A 13 -6.48 -15.65 -16.09
N THR A 14 -7.60 -16.01 -16.69
CA THR A 14 -8.89 -15.37 -16.47
C THR A 14 -9.80 -16.31 -15.69
N LEU A 15 -10.43 -15.79 -14.65
CA LEU A 15 -11.45 -16.43 -13.84
C LEU A 15 -12.79 -15.74 -14.13
N GLU A 16 -13.79 -16.51 -14.53
CA GLU A 16 -15.15 -15.99 -14.73
C GLU A 16 -16.02 -16.33 -13.51
N VAL A 17 -16.64 -15.30 -12.93
CA VAL A 17 -17.54 -15.42 -11.78
C VAL A 17 -18.79 -14.60 -12.10
N GLU A 18 -19.95 -15.27 -12.19
CA GLU A 18 -21.25 -14.61 -12.44
C GLU A 18 -21.23 -13.66 -13.66
N GLY A 19 -20.56 -14.08 -14.75
CA GLY A 19 -20.43 -13.29 -15.98
C GLY A 19 -19.45 -12.12 -15.90
N LYS A 20 -18.72 -11.97 -14.78
CA LYS A 20 -17.60 -11.02 -14.65
C LYS A 20 -16.27 -11.75 -14.80
N GLN A 21 -15.39 -11.19 -15.62
CA GLN A 21 -14.06 -11.70 -15.84
C GLN A 21 -13.05 -11.01 -14.92
N TYR A 22 -12.20 -11.80 -14.28
CA TYR A 22 -11.13 -11.38 -13.40
C TYR A 22 -9.82 -11.99 -13.87
N ASP A 23 -8.80 -11.19 -14.06
CA ASP A 23 -7.47 -11.72 -14.35
C ASP A 23 -6.67 -11.93 -13.07
N TYR A 24 -5.92 -13.03 -13.04
CA TYR A 24 -5.04 -13.38 -11.94
C TYR A 24 -3.77 -14.05 -12.45
N TYR A 25 -2.69 -13.98 -11.67
CA TYR A 25 -1.42 -14.60 -12.00
C TYR A 25 -1.32 -15.98 -11.35
N CYS A 26 -1.39 -17.02 -12.17
CA CYS A 26 -1.55 -18.39 -11.71
C CYS A 26 -0.22 -19.01 -11.25
N LEU A 27 -0.08 -19.22 -9.95
CA LEU A 27 1.10 -19.86 -9.36
C LEU A 27 1.37 -21.27 -9.91
N LYS A 28 0.32 -22.03 -10.29
CA LYS A 28 0.51 -23.35 -10.94
C LYS A 28 1.16 -23.22 -12.31
N SER A 29 0.78 -22.21 -13.09
CA SER A 29 1.41 -21.92 -14.38
C SER A 29 2.86 -21.45 -14.17
N ALA A 30 3.12 -20.64 -13.14
CA ALA A 30 4.47 -20.24 -12.77
C ALA A 30 5.35 -21.45 -12.42
N ALA A 31 4.82 -22.43 -11.66
CA ALA A 31 5.55 -23.64 -11.29
C ALA A 31 6.04 -24.43 -12.52
N GLY A 32 5.26 -24.46 -13.61
CA GLY A 32 5.67 -25.07 -14.87
C GLY A 32 6.80 -24.32 -15.60
N GLN A 33 7.06 -23.07 -15.24
CA GLN A 33 8.11 -22.24 -15.85
C GLN A 33 9.38 -22.15 -14.98
N ILE A 34 9.23 -22.10 -13.66
CA ILE A 34 10.35 -21.84 -12.73
C ILE A 34 10.71 -23.03 -11.83
N GLY A 35 9.90 -24.09 -11.80
CA GLY A 35 10.11 -25.28 -10.96
C GLY A 35 9.05 -25.45 -9.86
N ASP A 36 9.14 -26.55 -9.12
CA ASP A 36 8.14 -26.89 -8.09
C ASP A 36 8.19 -25.91 -6.91
N ILE A 37 7.14 -25.10 -6.79
CA ILE A 37 6.94 -24.14 -5.71
C ILE A 37 6.04 -24.67 -4.57
N SER A 38 5.66 -25.95 -4.59
CA SER A 38 4.75 -26.55 -3.60
C SER A 38 5.25 -26.35 -2.17
N LYS A 39 6.57 -26.48 -1.98
CA LYS A 39 7.30 -26.34 -0.70
C LYS A 39 7.60 -24.91 -0.29
N LEU A 40 7.20 -23.89 -1.07
CA LEU A 40 7.35 -22.49 -0.64
C LEU A 40 6.40 -22.18 0.52
N PRO A 41 6.87 -21.44 1.55
CA PRO A 41 5.99 -20.79 2.52
C PRO A 41 4.95 -19.91 1.83
N PHE A 42 3.76 -19.78 2.43
CA PHE A 42 2.70 -18.93 1.88
C PHE A 42 3.12 -17.46 1.73
N THR A 43 3.96 -16.95 2.64
CA THR A 43 4.53 -15.61 2.53
C THR A 43 5.32 -15.42 1.24
N LEU A 44 6.17 -16.39 0.86
CA LEU A 44 6.89 -16.34 -0.42
C LEU A 44 5.98 -16.55 -1.63
N LYS A 45 4.87 -17.27 -1.49
CA LYS A 45 3.86 -17.38 -2.55
C LYS A 45 3.14 -16.05 -2.81
N VAL A 46 2.91 -15.23 -1.78
CA VAL A 46 2.39 -13.87 -1.92
C VAL A 46 3.39 -12.96 -2.64
N LEU A 47 4.67 -13.03 -2.26
CA LEU A 47 5.73 -12.28 -2.97
C LEU A 47 5.88 -12.74 -4.43
N LEU A 48 5.81 -14.05 -4.68
CA LEU A 48 5.85 -14.60 -6.03
C LEU A 48 4.72 -14.07 -6.91
N GLU A 49 3.48 -14.08 -6.42
CA GLU A 49 2.35 -13.48 -7.16
C GLU A 49 2.61 -12.01 -7.45
N ASN A 50 3.13 -11.28 -6.47
CA ASN A 50 3.43 -9.85 -6.63
C ASN A 50 4.43 -9.61 -7.76
N LEU A 51 5.52 -10.38 -7.79
CA LEU A 51 6.54 -10.29 -8.83
C LEU A 51 5.97 -10.67 -10.20
N LEU A 52 5.21 -11.77 -10.28
CA LEU A 52 4.56 -12.19 -11.53
C LEU A 52 3.65 -11.10 -12.10
N ARG A 53 2.84 -10.47 -11.24
CA ARG A 53 1.90 -9.42 -11.65
C ARG A 53 2.59 -8.09 -11.99
N CYS A 54 3.78 -7.84 -11.45
CA CYS A 54 4.46 -6.55 -11.56
C CYS A 54 5.76 -6.59 -12.38
N GLU A 55 6.01 -7.69 -13.09
CA GLU A 55 7.15 -7.85 -14.00
C GLU A 55 7.17 -6.72 -15.04
N ASP A 56 8.24 -5.95 -15.11
CA ASP A 56 8.33 -4.80 -16.01
C ASP A 56 9.67 -4.71 -16.74
N GLY A 57 10.53 -5.72 -16.56
CA GLY A 57 11.88 -5.79 -17.11
C GLY A 57 12.86 -4.76 -16.54
N ARG A 58 12.46 -3.96 -15.53
CA ARG A 58 13.31 -2.90 -14.96
C ARG A 58 13.48 -3.02 -13.45
N SER A 59 12.36 -3.02 -12.72
CA SER A 59 12.35 -3.12 -11.26
C SER A 59 11.85 -4.47 -10.76
N VAL A 60 11.12 -5.21 -11.61
CA VAL A 60 10.89 -6.64 -11.42
C VAL A 60 11.23 -7.34 -12.72
N THR A 61 12.20 -8.25 -12.66
CA THR A 61 12.64 -9.05 -13.81
C THR A 61 12.25 -10.52 -13.67
N VAL A 62 12.44 -11.29 -14.74
CA VAL A 62 12.21 -12.74 -14.71
C VAL A 62 13.21 -13.43 -13.77
N GLU A 63 14.41 -12.89 -13.61
CA GLU A 63 15.41 -13.36 -12.66
C GLU A 63 14.91 -13.24 -11.22
N ASP A 64 14.29 -12.12 -10.85
CA ASP A 64 13.69 -11.94 -9.50
C ASP A 64 12.62 -13.01 -9.22
N ILE A 65 11.79 -13.32 -10.22
CA ILE A 65 10.76 -14.35 -10.12
C ILE A 65 11.40 -15.74 -9.92
N LYS A 66 12.45 -16.06 -10.68
CA LYS A 66 13.20 -17.32 -10.55
C LYS A 66 13.93 -17.42 -9.21
N ALA A 67 14.42 -16.31 -8.67
CA ALA A 67 15.11 -16.27 -7.38
C ALA A 67 14.19 -16.75 -6.23
N ILE A 68 12.88 -16.49 -6.31
CA ILE A 68 11.92 -17.03 -5.32
C ILE A 68 11.94 -18.57 -5.30
N HIS A 69 12.01 -19.22 -6.46
CA HIS A 69 12.18 -20.68 -6.51
C HIS A 69 13.56 -21.09 -6.00
N GLY A 70 14.62 -20.37 -6.40
CA GLY A 70 16.01 -20.62 -5.95
C GLY A 70 16.17 -20.61 -4.43
N TRP A 71 15.36 -19.83 -3.70
CA TRP A 71 15.31 -19.86 -2.24
C TRP A 71 15.06 -21.27 -1.67
N LEU A 72 14.39 -22.17 -2.42
CA LEU A 72 14.12 -23.53 -1.95
C LEU A 72 15.38 -24.37 -1.73
N GLU A 73 16.49 -24.06 -2.40
CA GLU A 73 17.75 -24.80 -2.31
C GLU A 73 18.34 -24.72 -0.90
N ASN A 74 18.51 -23.49 -0.40
CA ASN A 74 19.24 -23.22 0.85
C ASN A 74 18.40 -22.55 1.93
N LYS A 75 17.12 -22.25 1.64
CA LYS A 75 16.19 -21.50 2.52
C LYS A 75 16.71 -20.11 2.92
N ARG A 76 17.57 -19.54 2.09
CA ARG A 76 18.20 -18.23 2.22
C ARG A 76 18.37 -17.62 0.83
N SER A 77 18.40 -16.29 0.77
CA SER A 77 18.66 -15.53 -0.45
C SER A 77 19.38 -14.24 -0.07
N GLU A 78 20.39 -13.88 -0.84
CA GLU A 78 20.99 -12.53 -0.85
C GLU A 78 20.46 -11.70 -2.03
N HIS A 79 19.65 -12.30 -2.90
CA HIS A 79 19.01 -11.64 -4.04
C HIS A 79 17.90 -10.72 -3.54
N GLU A 80 18.05 -9.42 -3.77
CA GLU A 80 17.04 -8.41 -3.47
C GLU A 80 15.91 -8.46 -4.50
N ILE A 81 14.68 -8.21 -4.06
CA ILE A 81 13.49 -8.19 -4.92
C ILE A 81 12.69 -6.92 -4.66
N ALA A 82 12.03 -6.40 -5.69
CA ALA A 82 11.03 -5.36 -5.49
C ALA A 82 9.71 -5.95 -4.97
N PHE A 83 8.99 -5.17 -4.17
CA PHE A 83 7.66 -5.53 -3.71
C PHE A 83 6.72 -4.33 -3.84
N ARG A 84 5.60 -4.53 -4.52
CA ARG A 84 4.57 -3.50 -4.73
C ARG A 84 3.31 -3.84 -3.93
N PRO A 85 3.17 -3.34 -2.69
CA PRO A 85 2.01 -3.67 -1.88
C PRO A 85 0.72 -3.19 -2.53
N ALA A 86 -0.36 -3.93 -2.30
CA ALA A 86 -1.68 -3.62 -2.85
C ALA A 86 -2.28 -2.32 -2.29
N ARG A 87 -1.88 -1.94 -1.06
CA ARG A 87 -2.26 -0.69 -0.39
C ARG A 87 -1.25 -0.35 0.72
N VAL A 88 -1.29 0.88 1.20
CA VAL A 88 -0.53 1.37 2.35
C VAL A 88 -1.52 1.75 3.45
N LEU A 89 -1.20 1.39 4.69
CA LEU A 89 -1.94 1.82 5.89
C LEU A 89 -1.02 2.71 6.71
N MET A 90 -1.52 3.87 7.13
CA MET A 90 -0.76 4.84 7.92
C MET A 90 -1.58 5.27 9.13
N GLN A 91 -0.89 5.63 10.21
CA GLN A 91 -1.46 6.35 11.34
C GLN A 91 -1.20 7.85 11.19
N ASP A 92 -1.86 8.68 11.98
CA ASP A 92 -1.84 10.14 11.86
C ASP A 92 -0.48 10.81 12.13
N PHE A 93 0.30 10.36 13.10
CA PHE A 93 1.65 10.89 13.37
C PHE A 93 2.66 10.66 12.24
N THR A 94 2.59 9.55 11.51
CA THR A 94 3.45 9.34 10.32
C THR A 94 2.77 9.76 9.03
N GLY A 95 1.44 9.80 9.01
CA GLY A 95 0.65 10.20 7.86
C GLY A 95 0.70 11.71 7.59
N VAL A 96 0.66 12.54 8.63
CA VAL A 96 0.81 13.99 8.47
C VAL A 96 2.10 14.39 7.77
N PRO A 97 3.30 14.00 8.23
CA PRO A 97 4.53 14.36 7.54
C PRO A 97 4.58 13.81 6.12
N ALA A 98 4.02 12.62 5.84
CA ALA A 98 3.95 12.11 4.48
C ALA A 98 3.04 12.96 3.55
N VAL A 99 1.92 13.49 4.05
CA VAL A 99 1.06 14.41 3.28
C VAL A 99 1.75 15.76 3.07
N VAL A 100 2.52 16.24 4.06
CA VAL A 100 3.39 17.42 3.91
C VAL A 100 4.44 17.20 2.83
N ASP A 101 5.11 16.05 2.82
CA ASP A 101 6.10 15.72 1.80
C ASP A 101 5.48 15.69 0.40
N LEU A 102 4.28 15.12 0.24
CA LEU A 102 3.56 15.14 -1.04
C LEU A 102 3.19 16.57 -1.47
N ALA A 103 2.80 17.44 -0.54
CA ALA A 103 2.52 18.84 -0.82
C ALA A 103 3.80 19.59 -1.26
N ALA A 104 4.92 19.40 -0.56
CA ALA A 104 6.21 19.98 -0.89
C ALA A 104 6.73 19.48 -2.25
N MET A 105 6.56 18.18 -2.54
CA MET A 105 6.90 17.60 -3.84
C MET A 105 6.07 18.21 -4.98
N ARG A 106 4.78 18.54 -4.74
CA ARG A 106 3.95 19.25 -5.74
C ARG A 106 4.48 20.65 -6.01
N GLU A 107 4.84 21.40 -4.96
CA GLU A 107 5.43 22.72 -5.11
C GLU A 107 6.75 22.66 -5.90
N ALA A 108 7.64 21.72 -5.55
CA ALA A 108 8.89 21.50 -6.28
C ALA A 108 8.66 21.12 -7.74
N MET A 109 7.66 20.28 -8.02
CA MET A 109 7.28 19.90 -9.40
C MET A 109 6.87 21.12 -10.22
N VAL A 110 6.10 22.05 -9.65
CA VAL A 110 5.72 23.31 -10.30
C VAL A 110 6.94 24.19 -10.55
N ALA A 111 7.83 24.32 -9.55
CA ALA A 111 9.06 25.11 -9.69
C ALA A 111 9.98 24.62 -10.81
N LEU A 112 9.95 23.31 -11.10
CA LEU A 112 10.68 22.68 -12.20
C LEU A 112 9.92 22.72 -13.55
N GLY A 113 8.75 23.38 -13.61
CA GLY A 113 7.91 23.48 -14.82
C GLY A 113 7.15 22.19 -15.16
N GLY A 114 7.06 21.25 -14.21
CA GLY A 114 6.34 19.99 -14.37
C GLY A 114 4.88 20.06 -13.95
N ASN A 115 4.17 18.95 -14.10
CA ASN A 115 2.77 18.84 -13.69
C ASN A 115 2.66 18.32 -12.24
N PRO A 116 2.20 19.12 -11.27
CA PRO A 116 2.07 18.69 -9.87
C PRO A 116 1.10 17.52 -9.68
N GLN A 117 0.14 17.33 -10.60
CA GLN A 117 -0.80 16.20 -10.51
C GLN A 117 -0.13 14.84 -10.73
N GLN A 118 1.11 14.80 -11.22
CA GLN A 118 1.90 13.57 -11.25
C GLN A 118 2.39 13.14 -9.86
N ILE A 119 2.43 14.05 -8.88
CA ILE A 119 2.68 13.72 -7.49
C ILE A 119 1.36 13.29 -6.86
N ASN A 120 1.17 11.97 -6.84
CA ASN A 120 -0.01 11.33 -6.29
C ASN A 120 0.33 9.90 -5.81
N PRO A 121 -0.31 9.39 -4.74
CA PRO A 121 -0.21 7.98 -4.38
C PRO A 121 -0.57 7.05 -5.54
N LEU A 122 0.31 6.09 -5.83
CA LEU A 122 0.11 5.10 -6.89
C LEU A 122 -0.77 3.93 -6.44
N SER A 123 -0.63 3.53 -5.18
CA SER A 123 -1.48 2.54 -4.52
C SER A 123 -2.48 3.23 -3.58
N PRO A 124 -3.62 2.60 -3.29
CA PRO A 124 -4.51 3.03 -2.21
C PRO A 124 -3.76 3.24 -0.89
N VAL A 125 -4.06 4.35 -0.23
CA VAL A 125 -3.54 4.72 1.08
C VAL A 125 -4.73 5.00 2.00
N ASP A 126 -4.80 4.26 3.09
CA ASP A 126 -5.72 4.51 4.19
C ASP A 126 -4.92 5.14 5.34
N LEU A 127 -5.28 6.35 5.76
CA LEU A 127 -4.75 7.01 6.96
C LEU A 127 -5.79 6.94 8.07
N VAL A 128 -5.43 6.37 9.22
CA VAL A 128 -6.28 6.27 10.39
C VAL A 128 -5.85 7.30 11.44
N ILE A 129 -6.81 8.07 11.95
CA ILE A 129 -6.58 9.00 13.06
C ILE A 129 -6.92 8.27 14.36
N ASP A 130 -5.89 7.78 15.04
CA ASP A 130 -6.03 6.94 16.22
C ASP A 130 -4.99 7.23 17.32
N HIS A 131 -3.88 7.91 17.02
CA HIS A 131 -2.84 8.26 18.00
C HIS A 131 -3.02 9.66 18.61
N SER A 132 -4.17 10.27 18.40
CA SER A 132 -4.45 11.67 18.77
C SER A 132 -5.14 11.84 20.13
N VAL A 133 -5.97 10.87 20.55
CA VAL A 133 -6.73 10.96 21.79
C VAL A 133 -5.86 10.70 23.01
N MET A 134 -6.02 11.53 24.04
CA MET A 134 -5.34 11.38 25.33
C MET A 134 -6.37 11.10 26.44
N VAL A 135 -5.93 10.43 27.50
CA VAL A 135 -6.78 10.16 28.68
C VAL A 135 -6.63 11.33 29.66
N ASP A 136 -7.36 12.41 29.42
CA ASP A 136 -7.42 13.58 30.32
C ASP A 136 -8.44 13.35 31.46
N ALA A 137 -9.59 12.77 31.13
CA ALA A 137 -10.63 12.34 32.05
C ALA A 137 -10.76 10.81 32.06
N PHE A 138 -11.01 10.23 33.24
CA PHE A 138 -11.21 8.79 33.42
C PHE A 138 -12.24 8.48 34.52
N GLY A 139 -12.81 7.28 34.51
CA GLY A 139 -13.64 6.77 35.61
C GLY A 139 -15.04 7.39 35.74
N THR A 140 -15.50 8.17 34.77
CA THR A 140 -16.84 8.78 34.77
C THR A 140 -17.59 8.47 33.46
N GLN A 141 -18.92 8.57 33.47
CA GLN A 141 -19.74 8.36 32.27
C GLN A 141 -19.43 9.39 31.15
N ASN A 142 -18.94 10.58 31.52
CA ASN A 142 -18.63 11.66 30.57
C ASN A 142 -17.18 11.66 30.08
N ALA A 143 -16.32 10.75 30.58
CA ALA A 143 -14.89 10.76 30.29
C ALA A 143 -14.59 10.64 28.79
N PHE A 144 -15.31 9.78 28.06
CA PHE A 144 -15.13 9.61 26.62
C PHE A 144 -15.40 10.92 25.86
N GLN A 145 -16.55 11.56 26.13
CA GLN A 145 -16.92 12.81 25.46
C GLN A 145 -15.90 13.91 25.73
N GLN A 146 -15.47 14.07 26.98
CA GLN A 146 -14.48 15.08 27.37
C GLN A 146 -13.13 14.88 26.65
N ASN A 147 -12.65 13.64 26.57
CA ASN A 147 -11.38 13.34 25.90
C ASN A 147 -11.46 13.59 24.39
N VAL A 148 -12.59 13.27 23.75
CA VAL A 148 -12.82 13.54 22.32
C VAL A 148 -12.91 15.05 22.05
N GLU A 149 -13.63 15.80 22.89
CA GLU A 149 -13.71 17.27 22.75
C GLU A 149 -12.32 17.93 22.83
N LEU A 150 -11.51 17.53 23.82
CA LEU A 150 -10.13 18.01 23.96
C LEU A 150 -9.22 17.58 22.81
N GLU A 151 -9.39 16.37 22.29
CA GLU A 151 -8.68 15.89 21.09
C GLU A 151 -8.95 16.80 19.89
N PHE A 152 -10.22 17.13 19.62
CA PHE A 152 -10.59 18.02 18.51
C PHE A 152 -10.05 19.45 18.71
N GLU A 153 -10.11 19.97 19.93
CA GLU A 153 -9.57 21.30 20.26
C GLU A 153 -8.05 21.36 19.98
N ARG A 154 -7.30 20.35 20.42
CA ARG A 154 -5.84 20.31 20.29
C ARG A 154 -5.35 20.04 18.87
N ASN A 155 -6.15 19.36 18.05
CA ASN A 155 -5.71 18.82 16.76
C ASN A 155 -6.42 19.41 15.54
N GLY A 156 -7.18 20.50 15.71
CA GLY A 156 -8.00 21.09 14.65
C GLY A 156 -7.22 21.41 13.35
N GLU A 157 -6.02 21.99 13.46
CA GLU A 157 -5.18 22.29 12.29
C GLU A 157 -4.75 21.01 11.56
N ARG A 158 -4.28 20.01 12.32
CA ARG A 158 -3.85 18.72 11.79
C ARG A 158 -4.98 17.99 11.08
N TYR A 159 -6.19 17.98 11.64
CA TYR A 159 -7.35 17.34 11.00
C TYR A 159 -7.81 18.09 9.76
N SER A 160 -7.76 19.42 9.79
CA SER A 160 -8.07 20.25 8.62
C SER A 160 -7.07 19.98 7.48
N PHE A 161 -5.79 19.84 7.81
CA PHE A 161 -4.74 19.49 6.85
C PHE A 161 -4.91 18.09 6.26
N LEU A 162 -5.22 17.08 7.08
CA LEU A 162 -5.49 15.72 6.59
C LEU A 162 -6.76 15.66 5.73
N ARG A 163 -7.80 16.41 6.09
CA ARG A 163 -9.02 16.52 5.29
C ARG A 163 -8.74 17.16 3.92
N TRP A 164 -7.94 18.22 3.89
CA TRP A 164 -7.44 18.78 2.63
C TRP A 164 -6.68 17.73 1.82
N GLY A 165 -5.80 16.93 2.45
CA GLY A 165 -5.06 15.86 1.80
C GLY A 165 -5.96 14.82 1.13
N GLN A 166 -7.06 14.42 1.79
CA GLN A 166 -8.07 13.54 1.22
C GLN A 166 -8.71 14.08 -0.07
N ASP A 167 -8.99 15.38 -0.11
CA ASP A 167 -9.59 16.00 -1.30
C ASP A 167 -8.53 16.29 -2.39
N ALA A 168 -7.27 16.50 -2.00
CA ALA A 168 -6.17 16.89 -2.88
C ALA A 168 -5.48 15.72 -3.59
N PHE A 169 -5.53 14.50 -3.04
CA PHE A 169 -4.83 13.32 -3.57
C PHE A 169 -5.80 12.19 -3.91
N ASN A 170 -5.66 11.62 -5.12
CA ASN A 170 -6.39 10.41 -5.50
C ASN A 170 -5.84 9.20 -4.74
N ASN A 171 -6.69 8.20 -4.51
CA ASN A 171 -6.34 6.97 -3.78
C ASN A 171 -5.94 7.21 -2.31
N PHE A 172 -6.23 8.38 -1.73
CA PHE A 172 -5.94 8.70 -0.34
C PHE A 172 -7.26 8.84 0.43
N ARG A 173 -7.40 8.08 1.52
CA ARG A 173 -8.59 8.09 2.37
C ARG A 173 -8.17 8.34 3.82
N VAL A 174 -8.91 9.20 4.51
CA VAL A 174 -8.73 9.47 5.93
C VAL A 174 -9.91 8.88 6.71
N VAL A 175 -9.61 8.01 7.67
CA VAL A 175 -10.55 7.50 8.66
C VAL A 175 -10.56 8.47 9.84
N PRO A 176 -11.73 9.04 10.20
CA PRO A 176 -11.83 10.07 11.23
C PRO A 176 -11.51 9.54 12.65
N PRO A 177 -11.22 10.43 13.61
CA PRO A 177 -11.00 10.03 15.00
C PRO A 177 -12.24 9.40 15.64
N GLY A 178 -12.03 8.67 16.74
CA GLY A 178 -13.11 8.08 17.54
C GLY A 178 -13.73 6.80 16.96
N THR A 179 -13.18 6.24 15.88
CA THR A 179 -13.63 4.97 15.29
C THR A 179 -12.92 3.74 15.84
N GLY A 180 -11.94 3.92 16.74
CA GLY A 180 -11.14 2.86 17.34
C GLY A 180 -9.83 2.55 16.59
N ILE A 181 -9.07 1.60 17.15
CA ILE A 181 -7.88 0.93 16.56
C ILE A 181 -8.27 -0.50 16.22
#